data_AF-A0A954PZ35-F1
#
_entry.id   AF-A0A954PZ35-F1
#
_cell.length_a   1.000
_cell.length_b   1.000
_cell.length_c   1.000
_cell.angle_alpha   90.00
_cell.angle_beta   90.00
_cell.angle_gamma   90.00
#
_symmetry.space_group_name_H-M   'P 1'
#
loop_
_entity.id
_entity.type
_entity.pdbx_description
1 polymer ?
#
loop_
_entity_poly.entity_id
_entity_poly.type
_entity_poly.pdbx_seq_one_letter_code
_entity_poly.pdbx_strand_id
1 'polypeptide(L)'
;MHTLNYQRFTNLPFLLSIKPQRLREFLEPFRDYLSEKQLHPDQNALSHKDYVQRLSEVFASPDANTPPPLLDALHIVNGLTGRATVDLLFDQIDGLIDTFQNEDDPFPGDVAIEAFLRDRDRAERMLSHHSAQSRRAFTSFQSQSSAPPQLVADLATGTRTLTRDLDQWFYRRGCGRGASAQCNQNDGSLYVFVSHGTPMRRLDVLEQGLPDSLICRPLKHDVAVFDKLIGELRINAETIPQREVYRRLIGKHLFGNEEMFPPGEKFTLGPLLEYGEASLSVAMIEELASVECHSVKMLLPGHKPEELTSRRQDV
;
A
#
# COMPACT_ATOMS: atom_id res chain seq x y z
N MET A 1 -17.98 15.18 -13.96
CA MET A 1 -17.92 15.64 -12.55
C MET A 1 -17.24 14.55 -11.75
N HIS A 2 -16.01 14.78 -11.30
CA HIS A 2 -15.36 13.88 -10.36
C HIS A 2 -16.08 14.01 -9.02
N THR A 3 -16.62 12.92 -8.51
CA THR A 3 -17.12 12.87 -7.14
C THR A 3 -15.91 13.01 -6.23
N LEU A 4 -15.61 14.22 -5.77
CA LEU A 4 -14.55 14.49 -4.80
C LEU A 4 -14.85 13.65 -3.54
N ASN A 5 -14.11 12.56 -3.35
CA ASN A 5 -14.29 11.71 -2.19
C ASN A 5 -13.34 12.17 -1.08
N TYR A 6 -13.86 12.97 -0.14
CA TYR A 6 -13.20 13.38 1.11
C TYR A 6 -14.00 12.89 2.34
N GLN A 7 -14.76 11.79 2.20
CA GLN A 7 -15.67 11.25 3.21
C GLN A 7 -15.02 10.95 4.59
N ARG A 8 -13.69 10.79 4.65
CA ARG A 8 -12.98 10.63 5.94
C ARG A 8 -12.77 11.95 6.67
N PHE A 9 -12.65 13.08 5.99
CA PHE A 9 -12.58 14.40 6.65
C PHE A 9 -13.94 14.91 7.12
N THR A 10 -15.03 14.30 6.64
CA THR A 10 -16.37 14.42 7.26
C THR A 10 -16.61 13.38 8.36
N ASN A 11 -15.67 12.45 8.57
CA ASN A 11 -15.71 11.44 9.63
C ASN A 11 -14.99 11.99 10.87
N LEU A 12 -15.78 12.45 11.84
CA LEU A 12 -15.34 12.91 13.16
C LEU A 12 -14.31 11.95 13.82
N PRO A 13 -14.56 10.63 13.88
CA PRO A 13 -13.59 9.64 14.39
C PRO A 13 -12.21 9.70 13.73
N PHE A 14 -12.13 9.87 12.40
CA PHE A 14 -10.87 10.00 11.68
C PHE A 14 -10.13 11.30 12.07
N LEU A 15 -10.83 12.44 12.10
CA LEU A 15 -10.22 13.71 12.51
C LEU A 15 -9.71 13.66 13.96
N LEU A 16 -10.42 12.98 14.86
CA LEU A 16 -10.00 12.76 16.25
C LEU A 16 -8.78 11.83 16.38
N SER A 17 -8.41 11.11 15.33
CA SER A 17 -7.20 10.28 15.32
C SER A 17 -5.94 11.05 14.94
N ILE A 18 -6.09 12.26 14.40
CA ILE A 18 -4.98 13.13 13.99
C ILE A 18 -4.55 13.98 15.18
N LYS A 19 -3.24 14.11 15.40
CA LYS A 19 -2.70 14.95 16.47
C LYS A 19 -3.13 16.41 16.29
N PRO A 20 -3.53 17.11 17.38
CA PRO A 20 -4.02 18.49 17.30
C PRO A 20 -3.06 19.43 16.56
N GLN A 21 -1.75 19.29 16.80
CA GLN A 21 -0.73 20.13 16.18
C GLN A 21 -0.65 19.92 14.66
N ARG A 22 -0.61 18.66 14.20
CA ARG A 22 -0.53 18.32 12.77
C ARG A 22 -1.78 18.77 12.02
N LEU A 23 -2.95 18.63 12.63
CA LEU A 23 -4.20 19.12 12.05
C LEU A 23 -4.20 20.64 11.91
N ARG A 24 -3.64 21.38 12.89
CA ARG A 24 -3.50 22.84 12.80
C ARG A 24 -2.53 23.25 11.70
N GLU A 25 -1.35 22.64 11.64
CA GLU A 25 -0.34 22.91 10.60
C GLU A 25 -0.89 22.63 9.19
N PHE A 26 -1.66 21.56 9.02
CA PHE A 26 -2.34 21.24 7.76
C PHE A 26 -3.36 22.29 7.33
N LEU A 27 -4.09 22.86 8.29
CA LEU A 27 -5.17 23.82 8.04
C LEU A 27 -4.71 25.28 8.04
N GLU A 28 -3.48 25.56 8.47
CA GLU A 28 -2.91 26.91 8.56
C GLU A 28 -3.03 27.72 7.26
N PRO A 29 -2.80 27.16 6.05
CA PRO A 29 -2.98 27.90 4.80
C PRO A 29 -4.41 28.40 4.56
N PHE A 30 -5.39 27.87 5.30
CA PHE A 30 -6.82 28.18 5.18
C PHE A 30 -7.38 28.92 6.40
N ARG A 31 -6.49 29.50 7.23
CA ARG A 31 -6.84 30.23 8.47
C ARG A 31 -7.91 31.30 8.28
N ASP A 32 -7.86 32.06 7.18
CA ASP A 32 -8.81 33.14 6.92
C ASP A 32 -10.23 32.61 6.73
N TYR A 33 -10.38 31.59 5.87
CA TYR A 33 -11.66 30.90 5.66
C TYR A 33 -12.19 30.27 6.96
N LEU A 34 -11.32 29.60 7.73
CA LEU A 34 -11.73 28.99 8.99
C LEU A 34 -12.14 30.04 10.03
N SER A 35 -11.51 31.22 10.02
CA SER A 35 -11.87 32.35 10.89
C SER A 35 -13.26 32.91 10.54
N GLU A 36 -13.60 33.01 9.26
CA GLU A 36 -14.95 33.39 8.81
C GLU A 36 -16.02 32.38 9.28
N LYS A 37 -15.65 31.11 9.40
CA LYS A 37 -16.49 30.03 9.96
C LYS A 37 -16.44 29.93 11.49
N GLN A 38 -15.84 30.90 12.17
CA GLN A 38 -15.69 30.92 13.63
C GLN A 38 -14.88 29.73 14.19
N LEU A 39 -14.01 29.15 13.35
CA LEU A 39 -13.08 28.06 13.65
C LEU A 39 -11.66 28.61 13.70
N HIS A 40 -11.30 29.30 14.77
CA HIS A 40 -9.94 29.83 14.90
C HIS A 40 -8.94 28.72 15.26
N PRO A 41 -7.83 28.54 14.51
CA PRO A 41 -6.80 27.56 14.85
C PRO A 41 -6.06 27.84 16.18
N ASP A 42 -6.05 29.11 16.63
CA ASP A 42 -5.33 29.57 17.82
C ASP A 42 -6.14 29.56 19.13
N GLN A 43 -7.40 29.12 19.14
CA GLN A 43 -8.19 29.17 20.37
C GLN A 43 -7.86 28.03 21.34
N ASN A 44 -7.13 28.38 22.40
CA ASN A 44 -7.01 27.66 23.68
C ASN A 44 -8.35 27.50 24.45
N ALA A 45 -9.50 27.81 23.83
CA ALA A 45 -10.81 27.85 24.48
C ALA A 45 -11.71 26.64 24.17
N LEU A 46 -11.50 25.95 23.05
CA LEU A 46 -12.26 24.75 22.68
C LEU A 46 -11.46 23.49 23.03
N SER A 47 -12.12 22.47 23.57
CA SER A 47 -11.51 21.15 23.66
C SER A 47 -11.18 20.64 22.25
N HIS A 48 -10.14 19.81 22.10
CA HIS A 48 -9.79 19.24 20.79
C HIS A 48 -10.98 18.49 20.16
N LYS A 49 -11.82 17.86 20.99
CA LYS A 49 -13.04 17.18 20.55
C LYS A 49 -14.06 18.14 19.94
N ASP A 50 -14.32 19.27 20.61
CA ASP A 50 -15.29 20.27 20.14
C ASP A 50 -14.80 20.98 18.87
N TYR A 51 -13.49 21.22 18.78
CA TYR A 51 -12.87 21.79 17.58
C TYR A 51 -13.01 20.86 16.37
N VAL A 52 -12.68 19.58 16.56
CA VAL A 52 -12.78 18.56 15.50
C VAL A 52 -14.25 18.33 15.10
N GLN A 53 -15.19 18.39 16.04
CA GLN A 53 -16.62 18.29 15.72
C GLN A 53 -17.10 19.41 14.82
N ARG A 54 -16.78 20.67 15.16
CA ARG A 54 -17.14 21.81 14.31
C ARG A 54 -16.45 21.76 12.95
N LEU A 55 -15.20 21.31 12.87
CA LEU A 55 -14.51 21.08 11.59
C LEU A 55 -15.25 20.06 10.73
N SER A 56 -15.68 18.94 11.33
CA SER A 56 -16.41 17.89 10.60
C SER A 56 -17.73 18.40 10.04
N GLU A 57 -18.45 19.25 10.77
CA GLU A 57 -19.70 19.88 10.34
C GLU A 57 -19.47 20.84 9.17
N VAL A 58 -18.41 21.67 9.24
CA VAL A 58 -18.03 22.60 8.15
C VAL A 58 -17.62 21.85 6.89
N PHE A 59 -16.88 20.75 7.01
CA PHE A 59 -16.48 19.95 5.85
C PHE A 59 -17.60 19.08 5.27
N ALA A 60 -18.62 18.75 6.07
CA ALA A 60 -19.78 17.98 5.62
C ALA A 60 -20.72 18.79 4.71
N SER A 61 -20.71 20.12 4.81
CA SER A 61 -21.57 21.01 4.01
C SER A 61 -20.74 22.14 3.36
N PRO A 62 -19.90 21.82 2.35
CA PRO A 62 -19.17 22.86 1.63
C PRO A 62 -20.15 23.81 0.93
N ASP A 63 -19.87 25.09 1.03
CA ASP A 63 -20.65 26.17 0.43
C ASP A 63 -19.87 26.90 -0.67
N ALA A 64 -20.48 27.92 -1.26
CA ALA A 64 -19.87 28.72 -2.34
C ALA A 64 -18.58 29.45 -1.92
N ASN A 65 -18.34 29.61 -0.61
CA ASN A 65 -17.15 30.27 -0.07
C ASN A 65 -16.06 29.28 0.32
N THR A 66 -16.30 27.97 0.19
CA THR A 66 -15.31 26.94 0.50
C THR A 66 -14.16 26.99 -0.52
N PRO A 67 -12.91 27.23 -0.11
CA PRO A 67 -11.79 27.34 -1.05
C PRO A 67 -11.58 26.03 -1.81
N PRO A 68 -11.55 26.03 -3.17
CA PRO A 68 -11.22 24.83 -3.92
C PRO A 68 -9.90 24.15 -3.51
N PRO A 69 -8.80 24.89 -3.23
CA PRO A 69 -7.55 24.28 -2.78
C PRO A 69 -7.65 23.54 -1.44
N LEU A 70 -8.62 23.89 -0.58
CA LEU A 70 -8.89 23.16 0.66
C LEU A 70 -9.53 21.81 0.35
N LEU A 71 -10.54 21.78 -0.52
CA LEU A 71 -11.19 20.53 -0.93
C LEU A 71 -10.20 19.57 -1.61
N ASP A 72 -9.30 20.11 -2.43
CA ASP A 72 -8.22 19.34 -3.05
C ASP A 72 -7.26 18.76 -2.00
N ALA A 73 -6.79 19.59 -1.06
CA ALA A 73 -5.92 19.13 0.02
C ALA A 73 -6.58 18.02 0.86
N LEU A 74 -7.85 18.18 1.23
CA LEU A 74 -8.62 17.17 1.97
C LEU A 74 -8.77 15.88 1.16
N HIS A 75 -9.03 15.98 -0.15
CA HIS A 75 -9.14 14.83 -1.03
C HIS A 75 -7.82 14.06 -1.15
N ILE A 76 -6.72 14.77 -1.33
CA ILE A 76 -5.37 14.18 -1.43
C ILE A 76 -5.03 13.46 -0.15
N VAL A 77 -5.08 14.15 1.00
CA VAL A 77 -4.74 13.55 2.29
C VAL A 77 -5.64 12.36 2.59
N ASN A 78 -6.93 12.42 2.24
CA ASN A 78 -7.84 11.29 2.37
C ASN A 78 -7.33 10.06 1.58
N GLY A 79 -6.92 10.25 0.33
CA GLY A 79 -6.35 9.19 -0.51
C GLY A 79 -5.03 8.63 0.01
N LEU A 80 -4.21 9.47 0.66
CA LEU A 80 -2.93 9.08 1.24
C LEU A 80 -3.06 8.20 2.49
N THR A 81 -4.19 8.22 3.18
CA THR A 81 -4.43 7.41 4.38
C THR A 81 -4.65 5.92 4.10
N GLY A 82 -4.69 5.52 2.83
CA GLY A 82 -4.74 4.12 2.44
C GLY A 82 -3.46 3.38 2.84
N ARG A 83 -3.59 2.16 3.36
CA ARG A 83 -2.45 1.37 3.86
C ARG A 83 -1.31 1.27 2.84
N ALA A 84 -1.65 0.93 1.61
CA ALA A 84 -0.67 0.77 0.56
C ALA A 84 0.00 2.08 0.15
N THR A 85 -0.72 3.19 0.26
CA THR A 85 -0.15 4.52 0.06
C THR A 85 0.78 4.89 1.23
N VAL A 86 0.40 4.63 2.48
CA VAL A 86 1.25 4.88 3.66
C VAL A 86 2.57 4.15 3.59
N ASP A 87 2.58 2.86 3.23
CA ASP A 87 3.83 2.10 3.06
C ASP A 87 4.74 2.76 2.03
N LEU A 88 4.16 3.18 0.91
CA LEU A 88 4.85 3.84 -0.18
C LEU A 88 5.38 5.22 0.22
N LEU A 89 4.65 5.98 1.03
CA LEU A 89 5.08 7.30 1.53
C LEU A 89 6.35 7.18 2.40
N PHE A 90 6.44 6.17 3.26
CA PHE A 90 7.64 5.95 4.06
C PHE A 90 8.90 5.69 3.22
N ASP A 91 8.75 5.06 2.06
CA ASP A 91 9.87 4.77 1.16
C ASP A 91 10.20 5.94 0.23
N GLN A 92 9.22 6.79 -0.06
CA GLN A 92 9.33 7.83 -1.07
C GLN A 92 9.31 9.24 -0.49
N ILE A 93 9.26 9.46 0.81
CA ILE A 93 9.37 10.81 1.36
C ILE A 93 10.54 10.84 2.32
N ASP A 94 11.57 11.58 1.92
CA ASP A 94 12.87 11.57 2.59
C ASP A 94 12.72 12.10 4.02
N GLY A 95 13.12 11.29 5.01
CA GLY A 95 13.02 11.60 6.43
C GLY A 95 11.62 11.46 7.04
N LEU A 96 10.61 11.01 6.28
CA LEU A 96 9.27 10.77 6.82
C LEU A 96 9.31 9.68 7.90
N ILE A 97 10.01 8.58 7.64
CA ILE A 97 10.15 7.47 8.60
C ILE A 97 10.82 7.92 9.90
N ASP A 98 11.80 8.82 9.81
CA ASP A 98 12.55 9.34 10.96
C ASP A 98 11.69 10.25 11.85
N THR A 99 10.73 10.99 11.26
CA THR A 99 9.77 11.81 12.01
C THR A 99 8.91 10.95 12.96
N PHE A 100 8.61 9.69 12.58
CA PHE A 100 7.75 8.80 13.35
C PHE A 100 8.52 7.71 14.13
N GLN A 101 9.84 7.68 14.08
CA GLN A 101 10.64 6.59 14.67
C GLN A 101 10.46 6.43 16.19
N ASN A 102 10.09 7.50 16.89
CA ASN A 102 9.85 7.51 18.35
C ASN A 102 8.37 7.33 18.70
N GLU A 103 7.52 7.19 17.69
CA GLU A 103 6.09 6.94 17.86
C GLU A 103 5.87 5.45 17.66
N ASP A 104 5.44 4.75 18.72
CA ASP A 104 5.24 3.30 18.64
C ASP A 104 4.21 2.91 17.58
N ASP A 105 3.25 3.79 17.29
CA ASP A 105 2.15 3.54 16.36
C ASP A 105 1.58 4.84 15.74
N PRO A 106 2.21 5.37 14.67
CA PRO A 106 1.73 6.56 13.99
C PRO A 106 0.39 6.32 13.30
N PHE A 107 -0.57 7.23 13.50
CA PHE A 107 -1.86 7.14 12.82
C PHE A 107 -1.72 7.48 11.32
N PRO A 108 -2.42 6.77 10.41
CA PRO A 108 -2.36 7.05 8.97
C PRO A 108 -2.69 8.50 8.59
N GLY A 109 -3.56 9.16 9.36
CA GLY A 109 -3.88 10.58 9.16
C GLY A 109 -2.69 11.49 9.45
N ASP A 110 -1.94 11.22 10.53
CA ASP A 110 -0.72 11.96 10.86
C ASP A 110 0.36 11.75 9.80
N VAL A 111 0.56 10.51 9.34
CA VAL A 111 1.53 10.17 8.28
C VAL A 111 1.17 10.86 6.97
N ALA A 112 -0.10 10.82 6.59
CA ALA A 112 -0.58 11.45 5.36
C ALA A 112 -0.43 12.98 5.38
N ILE A 113 -0.74 13.63 6.51
CA ILE A 113 -0.55 15.08 6.69
C ILE A 113 0.93 15.43 6.64
N GLU A 114 1.78 14.72 7.37
CA GLU A 114 3.23 14.97 7.38
C GLU A 114 3.83 14.83 5.98
N ALA A 115 3.47 13.75 5.28
CA ALA A 115 3.86 13.52 3.91
C ALA A 115 3.44 14.69 2.99
N PHE A 116 2.18 15.12 3.09
CA PHE A 116 1.63 16.20 2.29
C PHE A 116 2.30 17.55 2.57
N LEU A 117 2.55 17.87 3.84
CA LEU A 117 3.21 19.11 4.24
C LEU A 117 4.69 19.15 3.84
N ARG A 118 5.34 17.98 3.82
CA ARG A 118 6.77 17.86 3.51
C ARG A 118 7.07 17.86 2.02
N ASP A 119 6.31 17.10 1.23
CA ASP A 119 6.47 17.02 -0.23
C ASP A 119 5.13 16.69 -0.90
N ARG A 120 4.34 17.75 -1.12
CA ARG A 120 3.00 17.67 -1.73
C ARG A 120 3.03 16.97 -3.09
N ASP A 121 3.96 17.35 -3.97
CA ASP A 121 4.03 16.83 -5.33
C ASP A 121 4.32 15.33 -5.35
N ARG A 122 5.26 14.87 -4.51
CA ARG A 122 5.62 13.44 -4.42
C ARG A 122 4.49 12.63 -3.79
N ALA A 123 3.82 13.18 -2.76
CA ALA A 123 2.65 12.56 -2.15
C ALA A 123 1.49 12.39 -3.14
N GLU A 124 1.13 13.44 -3.89
CA GLU A 124 0.06 13.39 -4.91
C GLU A 124 0.35 12.35 -6.02
N ARG A 125 1.61 12.25 -6.46
CA ARG A 125 2.02 11.22 -7.44
C ARG A 125 1.78 9.80 -6.91
N MET A 126 1.93 9.56 -5.61
CA MET A 126 1.72 8.23 -5.00
C MET A 126 0.26 7.78 -5.10
N LEU A 127 -0.68 8.71 -4.91
CA LEU A 127 -2.11 8.44 -4.99
C LEU A 127 -2.52 7.96 -6.39
N SER A 128 -1.97 8.60 -7.43
CA SER A 128 -2.24 8.28 -8.83
C SER A 128 -1.72 6.88 -9.20
N HIS A 129 -0.50 6.52 -8.80
CA HIS A 129 0.11 5.22 -9.10
C HIS A 129 -0.59 4.05 -8.40
N HIS A 130 -1.05 4.23 -7.17
CA HIS A 130 -1.62 3.14 -6.38
C HIS A 130 -3.04 2.74 -6.82
N SER A 131 -3.86 3.70 -7.24
CA SER A 131 -5.25 3.44 -7.69
C SER A 131 -5.32 2.46 -8.89
N ALA A 132 -4.25 2.38 -9.69
CA ALA A 132 -4.16 1.51 -10.86
C ALA A 132 -3.78 0.05 -10.55
N GLN A 133 -3.20 -0.24 -9.37
CA GLN A 133 -2.53 -1.51 -9.10
C GLN A 133 -3.21 -2.39 -8.03
N SER A 134 -4.33 -1.96 -7.45
CA SER A 134 -4.91 -2.60 -6.25
C SER A 134 -5.79 -3.83 -6.53
N ARG A 135 -5.28 -4.85 -7.23
CA ARG A 135 -5.87 -6.20 -7.19
C ARG A 135 -4.87 -7.16 -6.55
N ARG A 136 -5.30 -7.87 -5.50
CA ARG A 136 -4.52 -8.91 -4.80
C ARG A 136 -4.32 -10.12 -5.71
N ALA A 137 -3.40 -10.01 -6.65
CA ALA A 137 -2.89 -11.14 -7.43
C ALA A 137 -1.54 -11.58 -6.83
N PHE A 138 -1.23 -12.87 -6.96
CA PHE A 138 0.13 -13.34 -6.70
C PHE A 138 1.09 -12.65 -7.66
N THR A 139 2.18 -12.10 -7.14
CA THR A 139 3.31 -11.63 -7.94
C THR A 139 4.37 -12.73 -7.97
N SER A 140 4.78 -13.15 -9.17
CA SER A 140 5.75 -14.22 -9.39
C SER A 140 7.17 -13.67 -9.58
N PHE A 141 8.14 -14.29 -8.92
CA PHE A 141 9.57 -14.02 -9.04
C PHE A 141 10.30 -15.32 -9.35
N GLN A 142 10.98 -15.38 -10.49
CA GLN A 142 11.79 -16.53 -10.87
C GLN A 142 13.13 -16.46 -10.13
N SER A 143 13.63 -17.60 -9.63
CA SER A 143 14.97 -17.64 -9.05
C SER A 143 16.06 -17.33 -10.09
N GLN A 144 17.16 -16.72 -9.66
CA GLN A 144 18.31 -16.42 -10.53
C GLN A 144 19.14 -17.63 -10.95
N SER A 145 18.84 -18.81 -10.39
CA SER A 145 19.59 -20.05 -10.65
C SER A 145 18.98 -20.81 -11.81
N SER A 146 19.82 -21.44 -12.63
CA SER A 146 19.38 -22.33 -13.72
C SER A 146 18.73 -23.62 -13.21
N ALA A 147 19.01 -23.99 -11.95
CA ALA A 147 18.35 -25.09 -11.24
C ALA A 147 17.56 -24.54 -10.04
N PRO A 148 16.45 -25.19 -9.63
CA PRO A 148 15.67 -24.74 -8.47
C PRO A 148 16.54 -24.60 -7.21
N PRO A 149 16.51 -23.44 -6.53
CA PRO A 149 17.37 -23.19 -5.39
C PRO A 149 16.98 -24.08 -4.20
N GLN A 150 17.99 -24.51 -3.45
CA GLN A 150 17.81 -25.37 -2.29
C GLN A 150 17.57 -24.54 -1.03
N LEU A 151 16.73 -25.08 -0.15
CA LEU A 151 16.48 -24.47 1.16
C LEU A 151 17.72 -24.59 2.05
N VAL A 152 17.86 -23.66 2.98
CA VAL A 152 18.81 -23.77 4.08
C VAL A 152 18.55 -25.05 4.89
N ALA A 153 19.62 -25.69 5.38
CA ALA A 153 19.53 -26.95 6.09
C ALA A 153 18.67 -26.87 7.37
N ASP A 154 18.76 -25.75 8.09
CA ASP A 154 17.94 -25.48 9.28
C ASP A 154 16.83 -24.45 8.97
N LEU A 155 15.75 -24.95 8.38
CA LEU A 155 14.57 -24.14 8.05
C LEU A 155 13.93 -23.50 9.29
N ALA A 156 14.03 -24.15 10.46
CA ALA A 156 13.46 -23.62 11.69
C ALA A 156 14.24 -22.39 12.17
N THR A 157 15.56 -22.42 12.11
CA THR A 157 16.39 -21.22 12.36
C THR A 157 16.12 -20.13 11.33
N GLY A 158 16.07 -20.47 10.04
CA GLY A 158 15.73 -19.50 8.99
C GLY A 158 14.37 -18.83 9.20
N THR A 159 13.37 -19.60 9.63
CA THR A 159 12.01 -19.07 9.92
C THR A 159 12.01 -18.12 11.13
N ARG A 160 12.81 -18.41 12.16
CA ARG A 160 12.94 -17.53 13.33
C ARG A 160 13.62 -16.21 12.98
N THR A 161 14.70 -16.25 12.20
CA THR A 161 15.40 -15.02 11.78
C THR A 161 14.58 -14.21 10.78
N LEU A 162 13.85 -14.87 9.86
CA LEU A 162 12.85 -14.26 9.00
C LEU A 162 11.77 -13.54 9.83
N THR A 163 11.20 -14.20 10.82
CA THR A 163 10.18 -13.63 11.71
C THR A 163 10.68 -12.36 12.40
N ARG A 164 11.88 -12.40 12.99
CA ARG A 164 12.46 -11.24 13.69
C ARG A 164 12.66 -10.05 12.75
N ASP A 165 13.24 -10.29 11.57
CA ASP A 165 13.54 -9.21 10.63
C ASP A 165 12.23 -8.63 10.03
N LEU A 166 11.20 -9.45 9.80
CA LEU A 166 9.86 -9.00 9.41
C LEU A 166 9.16 -8.20 10.51
N ASP A 167 9.22 -8.64 11.76
CA ASP A 167 8.67 -7.90 12.90
C ASP A 167 9.29 -6.51 13.02
N GLN A 168 10.62 -6.43 12.87
CA GLN A 168 11.31 -5.16 12.87
C GLN A 168 10.85 -4.26 11.71
N TRP A 169 10.69 -4.83 10.51
CA TRP A 169 10.24 -4.08 9.34
C TRP A 169 8.81 -3.55 9.50
N PHE A 170 7.89 -4.37 9.99
CA PHE A 170 6.50 -3.97 10.23
C PHE A 170 6.36 -2.93 11.34
N TYR A 171 7.10 -3.07 12.42
CA TYR A 171 7.10 -2.10 13.50
C TYR A 171 7.52 -0.70 13.02
N ARG A 172 8.59 -0.61 12.21
CA ARG A 172 9.02 0.67 11.61
C ARG A 172 7.99 1.31 10.67
N ARG A 173 6.99 0.56 10.23
CA ARG A 173 5.89 1.03 9.37
C ARG A 173 4.58 1.27 10.14
N GLY A 174 4.66 1.41 11.46
CA GLY A 174 3.51 1.67 12.33
C GLY A 174 2.50 0.52 12.39
N CYS A 175 2.92 -0.70 12.04
CA CYS A 175 2.08 -1.89 12.11
C CYS A 175 2.18 -2.60 13.47
N GLY A 176 2.81 -1.98 14.47
CA GLY A 176 3.08 -2.56 15.78
C GLY A 176 4.06 -3.74 15.75
N ARG A 177 4.29 -4.32 16.94
CA ARG A 177 5.02 -5.59 17.13
C ARG A 177 4.09 -6.80 16.98
N GLY A 178 4.69 -7.97 16.82
CA GLY A 178 4.01 -9.26 16.74
C GLY A 178 3.87 -9.81 15.31
N ALA A 179 4.64 -9.30 14.34
CA ALA A 179 4.68 -9.96 13.05
C ALA A 179 5.36 -11.33 13.20
N SER A 180 4.83 -12.34 12.51
CA SER A 180 5.32 -13.72 12.59
C SER A 180 5.29 -14.40 11.23
N ALA A 181 6.28 -15.25 10.98
CA ALA A 181 6.32 -16.13 9.82
C ALA A 181 6.22 -17.60 10.24
N GLN A 182 5.43 -18.37 9.51
CA GLN A 182 5.33 -19.82 9.65
C GLN A 182 5.62 -20.47 8.30
N CYS A 183 6.55 -21.42 8.29
CA CYS A 183 6.98 -22.13 7.09
C CYS A 183 6.50 -23.58 7.12
N ASN A 184 5.68 -23.96 6.15
CA ASN A 184 5.21 -25.34 5.95
C ASN A 184 5.63 -25.82 4.58
N GLN A 185 6.20 -27.03 4.48
CA GLN A 185 6.63 -27.59 3.20
C GLN A 185 6.02 -28.95 2.93
N ASN A 186 5.79 -29.23 1.66
CA ASN A 186 5.54 -30.56 1.11
C ASN A 186 6.59 -30.86 0.03
N ASP A 187 6.41 -31.95 -0.72
CA ASP A 187 7.40 -32.38 -1.73
C ASP A 187 7.57 -31.37 -2.87
N GLY A 188 6.51 -30.65 -3.26
CA GLY A 188 6.52 -29.74 -4.41
C GLY A 188 6.63 -28.26 -4.06
N SER A 189 6.37 -27.86 -2.81
CA SER A 189 6.25 -26.44 -2.45
C SER A 189 6.62 -26.15 -1.00
N LEU A 190 7.05 -24.92 -0.77
CA LEU A 190 7.19 -24.30 0.54
C LEU A 190 6.18 -23.14 0.64
N TYR A 191 5.36 -23.16 1.68
CA TYR A 191 4.42 -22.09 2.03
C TYR A 191 4.98 -21.29 3.19
N VAL A 192 4.98 -19.96 3.04
CA VAL A 192 5.37 -19.01 4.08
C VAL A 192 4.13 -18.16 4.40
N PHE A 193 3.55 -18.39 5.57
CA PHE A 193 2.42 -17.60 6.08
C PHE A 193 2.98 -16.47 6.94
N VAL A 194 2.60 -15.23 6.63
CA VAL A 194 3.03 -14.05 7.38
C VAL A 194 1.82 -13.42 8.05
N SER A 195 1.79 -13.44 9.38
CA SER A 195 0.77 -12.75 10.18
C SER A 195 1.36 -11.44 10.67
N HIS A 196 0.64 -10.33 10.51
CA HIS A 196 1.13 -9.02 10.91
C HIS A 196 -0.02 -8.05 11.17
N GLY A 197 0.25 -7.04 12.00
CA GLY A 197 -0.69 -5.94 12.21
C GLY A 197 -0.82 -5.05 10.97
N THR A 198 -1.88 -4.26 10.92
CA THR A 198 -1.98 -3.10 10.03
C THR A 198 -1.67 -1.82 10.79
N PRO A 199 -1.50 -0.67 10.12
CA PRO A 199 -1.55 0.62 10.80
C PRO A 199 -2.81 0.74 11.64
N MET A 200 -2.71 1.45 12.77
CA MET A 200 -3.83 1.68 13.67
C MET A 200 -4.97 2.36 12.93
N ARG A 201 -6.19 1.88 13.15
CA ARG A 201 -7.40 2.48 12.57
C ARG A 201 -8.46 2.63 13.65
N ARG A 202 -9.20 3.72 13.57
CA ARG A 202 -10.43 3.87 14.33
C ARG A 202 -11.58 3.30 13.50
N LEU A 203 -12.37 2.42 14.10
CA LEU A 203 -13.55 1.81 13.51
C LEU A 203 -14.78 2.39 14.22
N ASP A 204 -15.75 2.83 13.43
CA ASP A 204 -17.06 3.19 13.96
C ASP A 204 -17.83 1.91 14.26
N VAL A 205 -18.29 1.80 15.50
CA VAL A 205 -18.99 0.61 15.99
C VAL A 205 -20.32 1.04 16.61
N LEU A 206 -21.30 0.14 16.55
CA LEU A 206 -22.51 0.27 17.36
C LEU A 206 -22.33 -0.62 18.59
N GLU A 207 -22.11 0.00 19.74
CA GLU A 207 -22.03 -0.71 21.01
C GLU A 207 -23.33 -0.48 21.78
N GLN A 208 -24.06 -1.56 22.05
CA GLN A 208 -25.37 -1.53 22.72
C GLN A 208 -26.39 -0.58 22.05
N GLY A 209 -26.30 -0.40 20.72
CA GLY A 209 -27.21 0.46 19.95
C GLY A 209 -26.85 1.94 19.96
N LEU A 210 -25.73 2.32 20.58
CA LEU A 210 -25.19 3.69 20.53
C LEU A 210 -23.94 3.73 19.64
N PRO A 211 -23.76 4.80 18.84
CA PRO A 211 -22.52 5.02 18.12
C PRO A 211 -21.34 5.17 19.09
N ASP A 212 -20.30 4.37 18.89
CA ASP A 212 -19.02 4.47 19.57
C ASP A 212 -17.87 4.25 18.57
N SER A 213 -16.64 4.34 19.04
CA SER A 213 -15.44 4.20 18.24
C SER A 213 -14.43 3.26 18.89
N LEU A 214 -14.07 2.21 18.17
CA LEU A 214 -13.03 1.27 18.57
C LEU A 214 -11.72 1.64 17.87
N ILE A 215 -10.69 1.98 18.63
CA ILE A 215 -9.33 2.07 18.09
C ILE A 215 -8.72 0.68 18.13
N CYS A 216 -8.41 0.13 16.96
CA CYS A 216 -7.81 -1.19 16.88
C CYS A 216 -6.70 -1.27 15.84
N ARG A 217 -5.93 -2.35 15.95
CA ARG A 217 -4.96 -2.80 14.97
C ARG A 217 -5.46 -4.11 14.37
N PRO A 218 -6.09 -4.07 13.20
CA PRO A 218 -6.49 -5.29 12.50
C PRO A 218 -5.29 -6.21 12.26
N LEU A 219 -5.50 -7.51 12.49
CA LEU A 219 -4.55 -8.54 12.09
C LEU A 219 -4.79 -8.89 10.61
N LYS A 220 -3.71 -9.05 9.85
CA LYS A 220 -3.75 -9.51 8.47
C LYS A 220 -2.79 -10.68 8.26
N HIS A 221 -3.11 -11.50 7.28
CA HIS A 221 -2.32 -12.63 6.84
C HIS A 221 -1.98 -12.45 5.37
N ASP A 222 -0.70 -12.58 5.05
CA ASP A 222 -0.16 -12.64 3.70
C ASP A 222 0.45 -14.04 3.47
N VAL A 223 0.61 -14.44 2.22
CA VAL A 223 1.15 -15.75 1.86
C VAL A 223 2.19 -15.63 0.76
N ALA A 224 3.32 -16.30 0.93
CA ALA A 224 4.24 -16.61 -0.15
C ALA A 224 4.32 -18.12 -0.38
N VAL A 225 4.48 -18.53 -1.64
CA VAL A 225 4.58 -19.93 -2.05
C VAL A 225 5.79 -20.08 -2.96
N PHE A 226 6.75 -20.88 -2.54
CA PHE A 226 7.89 -21.28 -3.38
C PHE A 226 7.62 -22.64 -4.00
N ASP A 227 7.70 -22.72 -5.33
CA ASP A 227 7.61 -23.95 -6.10
C ASP A 227 9.01 -24.57 -6.24
N LYS A 228 9.17 -25.78 -5.69
CA LYS A 228 10.45 -26.49 -5.64
C LYS A 228 10.85 -27.10 -6.99
N LEU A 229 9.89 -27.32 -7.90
CA LEU A 229 10.14 -27.93 -9.20
C LEU A 229 10.75 -26.93 -10.17
N ILE A 230 10.19 -25.72 -10.21
CA ILE A 230 10.60 -24.68 -11.17
C ILE A 230 11.38 -23.54 -10.52
N GLY A 231 11.52 -23.51 -9.20
CA GLY A 231 12.27 -22.48 -8.49
C GLY A 231 11.60 -21.11 -8.53
N GLU A 232 10.27 -21.06 -8.46
CA GLU A 232 9.47 -19.82 -8.52
C GLU A 232 8.96 -19.43 -7.12
N LEU A 233 9.14 -18.16 -6.73
CA LEU A 233 8.51 -17.58 -5.55
C LEU A 233 7.30 -16.73 -5.95
N ARG A 234 6.12 -17.08 -5.43
CA ARG A 234 4.87 -16.34 -5.63
C ARG A 234 4.46 -15.66 -4.35
N ILE A 235 4.18 -14.36 -4.38
CA ILE A 235 3.86 -13.58 -3.18
C ILE A 235 2.48 -12.94 -3.32
N ASN A 236 1.60 -13.22 -2.36
CA ASN A 236 0.32 -12.55 -2.17
C ASN A 236 0.44 -11.59 -0.98
N ALA A 237 0.72 -10.32 -1.29
CA ALA A 237 0.75 -9.22 -0.34
C ALA A 237 0.13 -7.97 -0.98
N GLU A 238 -0.35 -7.07 -0.14
CA GLU A 238 -1.15 -5.92 -0.60
C GLU A 238 -0.30 -4.83 -1.25
N THR A 239 0.90 -4.58 -0.73
CA THR A 239 1.72 -3.43 -1.12
C THR A 239 3.00 -3.87 -1.85
N ILE A 240 3.50 -3.04 -2.78
CA ILE A 240 4.79 -3.30 -3.45
C ILE A 240 5.92 -3.46 -2.40
N PRO A 241 6.05 -2.57 -1.40
CA PRO A 241 7.09 -2.72 -0.38
C PRO A 241 7.00 -4.01 0.42
N GLN A 242 5.79 -4.50 0.73
CA GLN A 242 5.59 -5.81 1.36
C GLN A 242 6.10 -6.94 0.46
N ARG A 243 5.78 -6.91 -0.83
CA ARG A 243 6.25 -7.93 -1.77
C ARG A 243 7.78 -7.92 -1.88
N GLU A 244 8.39 -6.74 -1.94
CA GLU A 244 9.84 -6.59 -2.02
C GLU A 244 10.55 -7.07 -0.75
N VAL A 245 10.06 -6.70 0.44
CA VAL A 245 10.68 -7.17 1.69
C VAL A 245 10.51 -8.67 1.86
N TYR A 246 9.36 -9.24 1.49
CA TYR A 246 9.15 -10.68 1.52
C TYR A 246 10.10 -11.39 0.56
N ARG A 247 10.20 -10.94 -0.70
CA ARG A 247 11.13 -11.47 -1.71
C ARG A 247 12.56 -11.54 -1.18
N ARG A 248 13.07 -10.41 -0.66
CA ARG A 248 14.43 -10.28 -0.13
C ARG A 248 14.67 -11.12 1.11
N LEU A 249 13.82 -10.99 2.12
CA LEU A 249 14.02 -11.69 3.41
C LEU A 249 13.79 -13.20 3.29
N ILE A 250 12.86 -13.65 2.43
CA ILE A 250 12.70 -15.08 2.13
C ILE A 250 13.96 -15.60 1.44
N GLY A 251 14.46 -14.90 0.40
CA GLY A 251 15.72 -15.26 -0.25
C GLY A 251 16.87 -15.37 0.75
N LYS A 252 17.06 -14.33 1.58
CA LYS A 252 18.12 -14.27 2.58
C LYS A 252 18.04 -15.40 3.60
N HIS A 253 16.90 -15.58 4.25
CA HIS A 253 16.79 -16.44 5.43
C HIS A 253 16.46 -17.89 5.10
N LEU A 254 15.77 -18.15 3.99
CA LEU A 254 15.36 -19.50 3.60
C LEU A 254 16.25 -20.10 2.50
N PHE A 255 16.99 -19.28 1.75
CA PHE A 255 17.89 -19.71 0.67
C PHE A 255 19.32 -19.18 0.80
N GLY A 256 19.63 -18.43 1.87
CA GLY A 256 20.98 -17.91 2.14
C GLY A 256 21.41 -16.77 1.22
N ASN A 257 20.52 -16.24 0.38
CA ASN A 257 20.86 -15.19 -0.59
C ASN A 257 19.69 -14.21 -0.77
N GLU A 258 19.90 -12.96 -0.38
CA GLU A 258 18.88 -11.91 -0.45
C GLU A 258 18.38 -11.64 -1.87
N GLU A 259 19.24 -11.82 -2.89
CA GLU A 259 18.91 -11.67 -4.30
C GLU A 259 18.56 -12.99 -4.99
N MET A 260 18.22 -14.04 -4.22
CA MET A 260 17.82 -15.33 -4.77
C MET A 260 16.72 -15.22 -5.83
N PHE A 261 15.79 -14.29 -5.60
CA PHE A 261 14.67 -14.00 -6.47
C PHE A 261 14.81 -12.56 -6.96
N PRO A 262 15.41 -12.29 -8.12
CA PRO A 262 15.57 -10.93 -8.63
C PRO A 262 14.22 -10.23 -8.85
N PRO A 263 14.16 -8.90 -8.74
CA PRO A 263 12.96 -8.14 -9.04
C PRO A 263 12.69 -8.16 -10.55
N GLY A 264 11.41 -8.14 -10.95
CA GLY A 264 10.99 -8.10 -12.35
C GLY A 264 9.71 -8.91 -12.58
N GLU A 265 8.98 -8.56 -13.64
CA GLU A 265 7.83 -9.36 -14.06
C GLU A 265 8.33 -10.62 -14.78
N LYS A 266 8.00 -11.81 -14.24
CA LYS A 266 8.29 -13.11 -14.90
C LYS A 266 7.76 -13.14 -16.34
N PHE A 267 6.61 -12.50 -16.56
CA PHE A 267 5.98 -12.37 -17.86
C PHE A 267 6.00 -10.89 -18.25
N THR A 268 6.93 -10.52 -19.12
CA THR A 268 6.90 -9.20 -19.75
C THR A 268 6.24 -9.32 -21.11
N LEU A 269 5.68 -8.21 -21.60
CA LEU A 269 5.27 -8.10 -23.00
C LEU A 269 6.46 -7.81 -23.94
N GLY A 270 7.70 -7.79 -23.41
CA GLY A 270 8.92 -7.53 -24.18
C GLY A 270 9.06 -8.42 -25.41
N PRO A 271 8.88 -9.75 -25.30
CA PRO A 271 8.93 -10.63 -26.47
C PRO A 271 7.85 -10.32 -27.53
N LEU A 272 6.65 -9.92 -27.12
CA LEU A 272 5.59 -9.51 -28.05
C LEU A 272 5.95 -8.19 -28.76
N LEU A 273 6.64 -7.28 -28.08
CA LEU A 273 7.11 -6.01 -28.65
C LEU A 273 8.30 -6.20 -29.60
N GLU A 274 9.24 -7.07 -29.25
CA GLU A 274 10.49 -7.28 -29.98
C GLU A 274 10.32 -8.23 -31.18
N TYR A 275 9.60 -9.35 -30.97
CA TYR A 275 9.50 -10.43 -31.96
C TYR A 275 8.12 -10.57 -32.60
N GLY A 276 7.10 -9.82 -32.13
CA GLY A 276 5.75 -9.88 -32.69
C GLY A 276 5.16 -11.29 -32.68
N GLU A 277 4.59 -11.72 -33.81
CA GLU A 277 4.00 -13.06 -33.98
C GLU A 277 4.99 -14.20 -33.71
N ALA A 278 6.28 -14.00 -33.99
CA ALA A 278 7.31 -15.01 -33.75
C ALA A 278 7.50 -15.35 -32.26
N SER A 279 7.08 -14.47 -31.34
CA SER A 279 7.08 -14.76 -29.90
C SER A 279 6.10 -15.87 -29.47
N LEU A 280 5.17 -16.25 -30.35
CA LEU A 280 4.20 -17.34 -30.13
C LEU A 280 4.71 -18.68 -30.65
N SER A 281 5.96 -18.74 -31.13
CA SER A 281 6.56 -19.98 -31.64
C SER A 281 6.68 -21.05 -30.56
N VAL A 282 6.22 -22.25 -30.90
CA VAL A 282 6.31 -23.46 -30.05
C VAL A 282 7.44 -24.40 -30.46
N ALA A 283 8.27 -24.01 -31.43
CA ALA A 283 9.24 -24.91 -32.07
C ALA A 283 10.28 -25.54 -31.12
N MET A 284 10.46 -24.99 -29.92
CA MET A 284 11.41 -25.52 -28.90
C MET A 284 10.71 -26.25 -27.74
N ILE A 285 9.41 -26.47 -27.82
CA ILE A 285 8.63 -27.15 -26.76
C ILE A 285 7.78 -28.23 -27.44
N GLU A 286 8.29 -29.46 -27.46
CA GLU A 286 7.67 -30.58 -28.19
C GLU A 286 6.23 -30.88 -27.72
N GLU A 287 5.88 -30.54 -26.49
CA GLU A 287 4.57 -30.75 -25.89
C GLU A 287 3.50 -29.75 -26.37
N LEU A 288 3.90 -28.66 -27.04
CA LEU A 288 2.99 -27.61 -27.49
C LEU A 288 2.78 -27.65 -29.01
N ALA A 289 1.52 -27.79 -29.43
CA ALA A 289 1.16 -27.83 -30.85
C ALA A 289 0.96 -26.44 -31.47
N SER A 290 0.43 -25.47 -30.71
CA SER A 290 0.25 -24.07 -31.15
C SER A 290 -0.03 -23.16 -29.96
N VAL A 291 0.24 -21.86 -30.12
CA VAL A 291 -0.13 -20.80 -29.17
C VAL A 291 -0.79 -19.67 -29.97
N GLU A 292 -1.93 -19.17 -29.49
CA GLU A 292 -2.66 -18.08 -30.13
C GLU A 292 -2.86 -16.89 -29.16
N CYS A 293 -2.66 -15.67 -29.65
CA CYS A 293 -2.98 -14.44 -28.91
C CYS A 293 -4.41 -13.99 -29.24
N HIS A 294 -5.31 -13.98 -28.24
CA HIS A 294 -6.72 -13.63 -28.44
C HIS A 294 -7.01 -12.13 -28.36
N SER A 295 -6.32 -11.42 -27.46
CA SER A 295 -6.54 -9.99 -27.26
C SER A 295 -5.33 -9.34 -26.61
N VAL A 296 -5.06 -8.09 -26.97
CA VAL A 296 -4.06 -7.24 -26.33
C VAL A 296 -4.76 -6.00 -25.78
N LYS A 297 -4.38 -5.60 -24.57
CA LYS A 297 -4.88 -4.39 -23.92
C LYS A 297 -3.72 -3.42 -23.73
N MET A 298 -3.86 -2.23 -24.26
CA MET A 298 -2.84 -1.20 -24.26
C MET A 298 -3.33 -0.01 -23.44
N LEU A 299 -2.44 0.50 -22.59
CA LEU A 299 -2.65 1.75 -21.87
C LEU A 299 -1.88 2.85 -22.59
N LEU A 300 -2.58 3.81 -23.18
CA LEU A 300 -1.97 4.92 -23.89
C LEU A 300 -1.69 6.06 -22.91
N PRO A 301 -0.44 6.56 -22.82
CA PRO A 301 -0.09 7.64 -21.92
C PRO A 301 -0.72 8.98 -22.37
N GLY A 302 -1.22 9.76 -21.42
CA GLY A 302 -1.85 11.07 -21.64
C GLY A 302 -2.36 11.69 -20.33
N HIS A 303 -2.87 12.93 -20.38
CA HIS A 303 -3.47 13.61 -19.21
C HIS A 303 -4.63 12.82 -18.59
N LYS A 304 -5.30 12.00 -19.40
CA LYS A 304 -6.24 10.98 -19.00
C LYS A 304 -5.81 9.69 -19.72
N PRO A 305 -5.34 8.65 -19.00
CA PRO A 305 -4.95 7.39 -19.61
C PRO A 305 -6.14 6.80 -20.36
N GLU A 306 -5.94 6.42 -21.62
CA GLU A 306 -6.94 5.70 -22.41
C GLU A 306 -6.59 4.23 -22.48
N GLU A 307 -7.58 3.37 -22.30
CA GLU A 307 -7.43 1.92 -22.37
C GLU A 307 -8.01 1.43 -23.69
N LEU A 308 -7.15 0.89 -24.56
CA LEU A 308 -7.53 0.32 -25.83
C LEU A 308 -7.42 -1.20 -25.78
N THR A 309 -8.47 -1.91 -26.18
CA THR A 309 -8.44 -3.37 -26.30
C THR A 309 -8.58 -3.73 -27.77
N SER A 310 -7.59 -4.42 -28.32
CA SER A 310 -7.65 -4.99 -29.67
C SER A 310 -7.90 -6.50 -29.54
N ARG A 311 -8.96 -7.01 -30.17
CA ARG A 311 -9.27 -8.44 -30.18
C ARG A 311 -9.05 -9.00 -31.58
N ARG A 312 -8.71 -10.29 -31.67
CA ARG A 312 -8.53 -10.98 -32.95
C ARG A 312 -9.78 -10.96 -33.84
N GLN A 313 -10.98 -10.71 -33.28
CA GLN A 313 -12.23 -10.60 -34.03
C GLN A 313 -12.44 -9.22 -34.69
N ASP A 314 -11.59 -8.24 -34.40
CA ASP A 314 -11.70 -6.85 -34.87
C ASP A 314 -10.74 -6.53 -36.05
N VAL A 315 -10.08 -7.55 -36.62
CA VAL A 315 -9.14 -7.47 -37.76
C VAL A 315 -9.58 -8.40 -38.88
#